data_AF-A0A6J4ZUD9-F1
#
_entry.id   AF-A0A6J4ZUD9-F1
#
_cell.length_a   1.000
_cell.length_b   1.000
_cell.length_c   1.000
_cell.angle_alpha   90.00
_cell.angle_beta   90.00
_cell.angle_gamma   90.00
#
_symmetry.space_group_name_H-M   'P 1'
#
loop_
_entity.id
_entity.type
_entity.pdbx_description
1 polymer ?
#
loop_
_entity_poly.entity_id
_entity_poly.type
_entity_poly.pdbx_seq_one_letter_code
_entity_poly.pdbx_strand_id
1 'polypeptide(L)'
;MPWRRAAPNAAQAWLPAQRAALAARLDERCAAQSADEAAQARQEREALTAQYHDLLRKRRIRALSADETARCAWLRDTLDDDIAGAAALAEDGLRHAPGHPALLAQLARCRLREGRPQEAADLWRRAADPPGPEQLPSLRQLSLAALREGDRARAEDYRRQADALQRSPARANAADGYDPHDLSPAELGKLADTLDPLLRIATGAWLLRPAAGGRYRLLVLARDAALLRVIGRLTGEPSYLRRDCEQLLGRLLPRLRLDVEADIMAAGDPRLAWCVEQARVRRPA
;
A
#
# COMPACT_ATOMS: atom_id res chain seq x y z
N MET A 1 -12.39 -39.18 -26.83
CA MET A 1 -11.13 -39.09 -27.61
C MET A 1 -10.05 -38.51 -26.70
N PRO A 2 -8.98 -39.25 -26.35
CA PRO A 2 -7.88 -38.69 -25.56
C PRO A 2 -7.15 -37.64 -26.40
N TRP A 3 -6.83 -36.49 -25.79
CA TRP A 3 -6.07 -35.43 -26.45
C TRP A 3 -4.72 -35.98 -26.93
N ARG A 4 -4.43 -35.83 -28.22
CA ARG A 4 -3.14 -36.18 -28.82
C ARG A 4 -2.52 -34.93 -29.42
N ARG A 5 -1.24 -34.71 -29.12
CA ARG A 5 -0.46 -33.60 -29.68
C ARG A 5 -0.27 -33.83 -31.18
N ALA A 6 -0.54 -32.80 -31.99
CA ALA A 6 -0.28 -32.84 -33.42
C ALA A 6 1.22 -33.06 -33.68
N ALA A 7 1.55 -33.96 -34.61
CA ALA A 7 2.91 -34.29 -35.00
C ALA A 7 3.09 -34.00 -36.51
N PRO A 8 4.11 -33.21 -36.91
CA PRO A 8 5.02 -32.47 -36.04
C PRO A 8 4.30 -31.27 -35.38
N ASN A 9 4.64 -30.96 -34.13
CA ASN A 9 4.16 -29.72 -33.52
C ASN A 9 4.89 -28.50 -34.16
N ALA A 10 4.29 -27.31 -34.08
CA ALA A 10 4.86 -26.12 -34.72
C ALA A 10 6.33 -25.84 -34.33
N ALA A 11 6.72 -26.18 -33.10
CA ALA A 11 8.10 -26.06 -32.64
C ALA A 11 9.06 -27.06 -33.32
N GLN A 12 8.59 -28.27 -33.67
CA GLN A 12 9.35 -29.25 -34.46
C GLN A 12 9.53 -28.80 -35.91
N ALA A 13 8.53 -28.11 -36.48
CA ALA A 13 8.61 -27.60 -37.84
C ALA A 13 9.51 -26.36 -37.96
N TRP A 14 9.50 -25.47 -36.96
CA TRP A 14 10.14 -24.15 -37.06
C TRP A 14 11.55 -24.07 -36.46
N LEU A 15 11.94 -24.97 -35.55
CA LEU A 15 13.20 -24.85 -34.80
C LEU A 15 13.99 -26.16 -34.72
N PRO A 16 14.33 -26.82 -35.84
CA PRO A 16 14.92 -28.15 -35.81
C PRO A 16 16.28 -28.20 -35.06
N ALA A 17 17.26 -27.38 -35.46
CA ALA A 17 18.61 -27.41 -34.87
C ALA A 17 18.76 -26.62 -33.57
N GLN A 18 17.86 -25.67 -33.28
CA GLN A 18 17.97 -24.76 -32.12
C GLN A 18 17.12 -25.20 -30.92
N ARG A 19 16.26 -26.20 -31.08
CA ARG A 19 15.32 -26.65 -30.03
C ARG A 19 16.00 -27.07 -28.74
N ALA A 20 17.08 -27.85 -28.81
CA ALA A 20 17.79 -28.33 -27.63
C ALA A 20 18.41 -27.17 -26.85
N ALA A 21 19.07 -26.23 -27.54
CA ALA A 21 19.66 -25.05 -26.94
C ALA A 21 18.61 -24.09 -26.36
N LEU A 22 17.48 -23.89 -27.04
CA LEU A 22 16.38 -23.06 -26.54
C LEU A 22 15.69 -23.70 -25.33
N ALA A 23 15.47 -25.02 -25.34
CA ALA A 23 14.93 -25.75 -24.19
C ALA A 23 15.86 -25.62 -22.98
N ALA A 24 17.17 -25.87 -23.16
CA ALA A 24 18.16 -25.73 -22.09
C ALA A 24 18.16 -24.30 -21.49
N ARG A 25 18.11 -23.26 -22.33
CA ARG A 25 18.03 -21.86 -21.84
C ARG A 25 16.74 -21.54 -21.10
N LEU A 26 15.61 -22.12 -21.51
CA LEU A 26 14.34 -21.95 -20.80
C LEU A 26 14.37 -22.68 -19.45
N ASP A 27 14.91 -23.90 -19.42
CA ASP A 27 15.06 -24.67 -18.19
C ASP A 27 16.00 -23.96 -17.21
N GLU A 28 17.13 -23.44 -17.67
CA GLU A 28 18.05 -22.60 -16.88
C GLU A 28 17.35 -21.36 -16.31
N ARG A 29 16.54 -20.66 -17.13
CA ARG A 29 15.80 -19.49 -16.68
C ARG A 29 14.74 -19.84 -15.63
N CYS A 30 14.00 -20.93 -15.84
CA CYS A 30 13.02 -21.42 -14.88
C CYS A 30 13.69 -21.86 -13.57
N ALA A 31 14.85 -22.51 -13.65
CA ALA A 31 15.63 -22.91 -12.47
C ALA A 31 16.14 -21.70 -11.68
N ALA A 32 16.66 -20.68 -12.38
CA ALA A 32 17.10 -19.43 -11.76
C ALA A 32 15.93 -18.71 -11.07
N GLN A 33 14.79 -18.56 -11.76
CA GLN A 33 13.59 -17.95 -11.19
C GLN A 33 13.10 -18.72 -9.95
N SER A 34 13.07 -20.06 -10.01
CA SER A 34 12.66 -20.89 -8.88
C SER A 34 13.63 -20.76 -7.70
N ALA A 35 14.93 -20.60 -7.96
CA ALA A 35 15.93 -20.39 -6.92
C ALA A 35 15.77 -19.02 -6.24
N ASP A 36 15.49 -17.97 -7.03
CA ASP A 36 15.22 -16.61 -6.53
C ASP A 36 13.95 -16.57 -5.68
N GLU A 37 12.85 -17.17 -6.17
CA GLU A 37 11.58 -17.28 -5.43
C GLU A 37 11.78 -18.06 -4.11
N ALA A 38 12.54 -19.16 -4.14
CA ALA A 38 12.87 -19.92 -2.94
C ALA A 38 13.75 -19.14 -1.95
N ALA A 39 14.67 -18.30 -2.46
CA ALA A 39 15.49 -17.44 -1.60
C ALA A 39 14.67 -16.34 -0.94
N GLN A 40 13.75 -15.71 -1.68
CA GLN A 40 12.82 -14.71 -1.15
C GLN A 40 11.91 -15.33 -0.07
N ALA A 41 11.32 -16.50 -0.35
CA ALA A 41 10.47 -17.18 0.63
C ALA A 41 11.23 -17.54 1.93
N ARG A 42 12.51 -17.91 1.84
CA ARG A 42 13.36 -18.14 3.01
C ARG A 42 13.58 -16.86 3.82
N GLN A 43 13.96 -15.76 3.15
CA GLN A 43 14.16 -14.46 3.79
C GLN A 43 12.89 -13.95 4.49
N GLU A 44 11.74 -14.09 3.83
CA GLU A 44 10.45 -13.73 4.41
C GLU A 44 10.15 -14.56 5.67
N ARG A 45 10.35 -15.87 5.60
CA ARG A 45 10.13 -16.77 6.76
C ARG A 45 11.07 -16.44 7.92
N GLU A 46 12.34 -16.13 7.65
CA GLU A 46 13.31 -15.70 8.65
C GLU A 46 12.89 -14.38 9.32
N ALA A 47 12.44 -13.40 8.53
CA ALA A 47 11.95 -12.12 9.04
C ALA A 47 10.72 -12.28 9.94
N LEU A 48 9.76 -13.14 9.54
CA LEU A 48 8.59 -13.46 10.37
C LEU A 48 8.99 -14.16 11.68
N THR A 49 9.94 -15.08 11.62
CA THR A 49 10.45 -15.80 12.80
C THR A 49 11.12 -14.83 13.77
N ALA A 50 11.96 -13.92 13.27
CA ALA A 50 12.59 -12.89 14.09
C ALA A 50 11.54 -11.97 14.76
N GLN A 51 10.52 -11.53 14.01
CA GLN A 51 9.43 -10.73 14.54
C GLN A 51 8.66 -11.46 15.64
N TYR A 52 8.40 -12.77 15.47
CA TYR A 52 7.71 -13.57 16.47
C TYR A 52 8.51 -13.67 17.76
N HIS A 53 9.81 -13.94 17.66
CA HIS A 53 10.68 -13.96 18.84
C HIS A 53 10.77 -12.61 19.56
N ASP A 54 10.77 -11.50 18.83
CA ASP A 54 10.70 -10.15 19.44
C ASP A 54 9.41 -9.94 20.22
N LEU A 55 8.25 -10.32 19.66
CA LEU A 55 6.96 -10.23 20.35
C LEU A 55 6.89 -11.13 21.59
N LEU A 56 7.42 -12.35 21.50
CA LEU A 56 7.52 -13.25 22.66
C LEU A 56 8.43 -12.65 23.74
N ARG A 57 9.54 -12.02 23.37
CA ARG A 57 10.43 -11.32 24.30
C ARG A 57 9.70 -10.14 24.98
N LYS A 58 9.01 -9.29 24.20
CA LYS A 58 8.22 -8.17 24.73
C LYS A 58 7.16 -8.66 25.72
N ARG A 59 6.44 -9.74 25.39
CA ARG A 59 5.40 -10.33 26.26
C ARG A 59 5.93 -10.80 27.61
N ARG A 60 7.20 -11.23 27.70
CA ARG A 60 7.83 -11.61 28.97
C ARG A 60 8.08 -10.42 29.89
N ILE A 61 8.16 -9.21 29.34
CA ILE A 61 8.57 -7.99 30.05
C ILE A 61 7.37 -7.06 30.29
N ARG A 62 6.41 -7.03 29.37
CA ARG A 62 5.20 -6.19 29.45
C ARG A 62 4.00 -6.84 28.78
N ALA A 63 2.81 -6.34 29.10
CA ALA A 63 1.62 -6.62 28.31
C ALA A 63 1.80 -6.10 26.87
N LEU A 64 1.38 -6.91 25.90
CA LEU A 64 1.32 -6.52 24.49
C LEU A 64 0.09 -5.64 24.23
N SER A 65 0.17 -4.74 23.25
CA SER A 65 -1.02 -4.03 22.77
C SER A 65 -1.98 -5.01 22.07
N ALA A 66 -3.22 -4.58 21.81
CA ALA A 66 -4.18 -5.39 21.08
C ALA A 66 -3.70 -5.74 19.65
N ASP A 67 -3.03 -4.81 18.97
CA ASP A 67 -2.42 -5.03 17.66
C ASP A 67 -1.22 -5.99 17.73
N GLU A 68 -0.35 -5.83 18.73
CA GLU A 68 0.78 -6.73 18.95
C GLU A 68 0.31 -8.14 19.30
N THR A 69 -0.78 -8.26 20.06
CA THR A 69 -1.43 -9.53 20.42
C THR A 69 -2.02 -10.20 19.19
N ALA A 70 -2.74 -9.45 18.34
CA ALA A 70 -3.26 -9.94 17.07
C ALA A 70 -2.11 -10.39 16.13
N ARG A 71 -1.02 -9.61 16.06
CA ARG A 71 0.15 -9.98 15.26
C ARG A 71 0.84 -11.24 15.79
N CYS A 72 0.96 -11.38 17.11
CA CYS A 72 1.52 -12.56 17.76
C CYS A 72 0.66 -13.81 17.50
N ALA A 73 -0.67 -13.70 17.60
CA ALA A 73 -1.60 -14.78 17.25
C ALA A 73 -1.45 -15.22 15.79
N TRP A 74 -1.36 -14.26 14.87
CA TRP A 74 -1.14 -14.55 13.45
C TRP A 74 0.17 -15.28 13.17
N LEU A 75 1.27 -14.82 13.79
CA LEU A 75 2.58 -15.46 13.63
C LEU A 75 2.58 -16.88 14.18
N ARG A 76 1.89 -17.12 15.29
CA ARG A 76 1.73 -18.46 15.87
C ARG A 76 0.95 -19.40 14.94
N ASP A 77 -0.17 -18.94 14.38
CA ASP A 77 -0.94 -19.69 13.37
C ASP A 77 -0.12 -19.96 12.10
N THR A 78 0.66 -18.97 11.63
CA THR A 78 1.37 -19.04 10.35
C THR A 78 2.69 -19.83 10.43
N LEU A 79 3.43 -19.73 11.54
CA LEU A 79 4.75 -20.34 11.69
C LEU A 79 4.68 -21.70 12.37
N ASP A 80 3.85 -21.83 13.41
CA ASP A 80 3.77 -23.02 14.28
C ASP A 80 2.57 -23.92 13.91
N ASP A 81 1.69 -23.48 13.02
CA ASP A 81 0.40 -24.12 12.68
C ASP A 81 -0.52 -24.35 13.90
N ASP A 82 -0.28 -23.60 14.99
CA ASP A 82 -1.02 -23.72 16.24
C ASP A 82 -2.26 -22.80 16.24
N ILE A 83 -3.28 -23.25 15.51
CA ILE A 83 -4.58 -22.57 15.38
C ILE A 83 -5.23 -22.36 16.75
N ALA A 84 -5.19 -23.39 17.61
CA ALA A 84 -5.83 -23.35 18.93
C ALA A 84 -5.16 -22.31 19.85
N GLY A 85 -3.83 -22.28 19.88
CA GLY A 85 -3.09 -21.28 20.64
C GLY A 85 -3.25 -19.87 20.07
N ALA A 86 -3.34 -19.72 18.75
CA ALA A 86 -3.63 -18.43 18.11
C ALA A 86 -5.04 -17.92 18.46
N ALA A 87 -6.05 -18.79 18.42
CA ALA A 87 -7.42 -18.47 18.81
C ALA A 87 -7.50 -18.05 20.28
N ALA A 88 -6.87 -18.80 21.19
CA ALA A 88 -6.83 -18.47 22.61
C ALA A 88 -6.17 -17.11 22.88
N LEU A 89 -5.08 -16.79 22.16
CA LEU A 89 -4.42 -15.48 22.24
C LEU A 89 -5.34 -14.34 21.78
N ALA A 90 -6.08 -14.56 20.68
CA ALA A 90 -7.01 -13.58 20.15
C ALA A 90 -8.21 -13.36 21.09
N GLU A 91 -8.77 -14.43 21.65
CA GLU A 91 -9.86 -14.39 22.63
C GLU A 91 -9.44 -13.66 23.91
N ASP A 92 -8.25 -13.96 24.43
CA ASP A 92 -7.69 -13.27 25.59
C ASP A 92 -7.53 -11.77 25.34
N GLY A 93 -6.97 -11.41 24.18
CA GLY A 93 -6.88 -10.00 23.77
C GLY A 93 -8.24 -9.31 23.69
N LEU A 94 -9.27 -10.00 23.19
CA LEU A 94 -10.63 -9.46 23.10
C LEU A 94 -11.32 -9.28 24.46
N ARG A 95 -10.88 -9.99 25.51
CA ARG A 95 -11.35 -9.72 26.88
C ARG A 95 -10.90 -8.35 27.37
N HIS A 96 -9.71 -7.91 26.96
CA HIS A 96 -9.14 -6.63 27.35
C HIS A 96 -9.50 -5.48 26.40
N ALA A 97 -9.67 -5.77 25.11
CA ALA A 97 -10.08 -4.80 24.08
C ALA A 97 -11.27 -5.35 23.27
N PRO A 98 -12.50 -5.29 23.83
CA PRO A 98 -13.69 -5.78 23.15
C PRO A 98 -13.88 -5.04 21.82
N GLY A 99 -14.03 -5.79 20.73
CA GLY A 99 -14.29 -5.22 19.41
C GLY A 99 -13.05 -4.74 18.64
N HIS A 100 -11.83 -4.98 19.14
CA HIS A 100 -10.62 -4.60 18.41
C HIS A 100 -10.53 -5.31 17.04
N PRO A 101 -10.49 -4.56 15.91
CA PRO A 101 -10.64 -5.15 14.58
C PRO A 101 -9.61 -6.21 14.23
N ALA A 102 -8.35 -6.00 14.59
CA ALA A 102 -7.27 -6.95 14.29
C ALA A 102 -7.46 -8.28 15.02
N LEU A 103 -7.86 -8.24 16.28
CA LEU A 103 -8.12 -9.45 17.06
C LEU A 103 -9.37 -10.20 16.55
N LEU A 104 -10.43 -9.47 16.19
CA LEU A 104 -11.62 -10.06 15.56
C LEU A 104 -11.27 -10.75 14.23
N ALA A 105 -10.49 -10.09 13.37
CA ALA A 105 -10.09 -10.64 12.09
C ALA A 105 -9.17 -11.87 12.24
N GLN A 106 -8.28 -11.89 13.26
CA GLN A 106 -7.47 -13.08 13.57
C GLN A 106 -8.32 -14.23 14.08
N LEU A 107 -9.24 -13.98 15.01
CA LEU A 107 -10.13 -15.01 15.51
C LEU A 107 -11.01 -15.58 14.40
N ALA A 108 -11.50 -14.73 13.49
CA ALA A 108 -12.25 -15.16 12.31
C ALA A 108 -11.45 -16.10 11.41
N ARG A 109 -10.16 -15.81 11.17
CA ARG A 109 -9.26 -16.72 10.43
C ARG A 109 -9.15 -18.08 11.13
N CYS A 110 -8.95 -18.09 12.45
CA CYS A 110 -8.88 -19.32 13.23
C CYS A 110 -10.19 -20.12 13.11
N ARG A 111 -11.35 -19.47 13.27
CA ARG A 111 -12.68 -20.12 13.11
C ARG A 111 -12.89 -20.70 11.73
N LEU A 112 -12.44 -20.02 10.67
CA LEU A 112 -12.53 -20.58 9.33
C LEU A 112 -11.68 -21.85 9.19
N ARG A 113 -10.44 -21.84 9.70
CA ARG A 113 -9.54 -23.00 9.68
C ARG A 113 -10.07 -24.17 10.52
N GLU A 114 -10.80 -23.90 11.60
CA GLU A 114 -11.52 -24.87 12.42
C GLU A 114 -12.80 -25.43 11.76
N GLY A 115 -13.16 -24.96 10.56
CA GLY A 115 -14.38 -25.41 9.86
C GLY A 115 -15.66 -24.75 10.37
N ARG A 116 -15.57 -23.56 10.98
CA ARG A 116 -16.69 -22.76 11.50
C ARG A 116 -16.89 -21.49 10.65
N PRO A 117 -17.29 -21.60 9.36
CA PRO A 117 -17.31 -20.48 8.43
C PRO A 117 -18.35 -19.41 8.77
N GLN A 118 -19.48 -19.78 9.37
CA GLN A 118 -20.53 -18.81 9.76
C GLN A 118 -20.03 -17.87 10.87
N GLU A 119 -19.37 -18.43 11.88
CA GLU A 119 -18.78 -17.63 12.96
C GLU A 119 -17.63 -16.74 12.47
N ALA A 120 -16.82 -17.26 11.54
CA ALA A 120 -15.79 -16.46 10.89
C ALA A 120 -16.39 -15.26 10.15
N ALA A 121 -17.50 -15.46 9.42
CA ALA A 121 -18.20 -14.39 8.72
C ALA A 121 -18.75 -13.33 9.69
N ASP A 122 -19.34 -13.73 10.82
CA ASP A 122 -19.83 -12.77 11.82
C ASP A 122 -18.71 -11.96 12.46
N LEU A 123 -17.56 -12.59 12.73
CA LEU A 123 -16.37 -11.91 13.25
C LEU A 123 -15.77 -10.94 12.24
N TRP A 124 -15.66 -11.32 10.96
CA TRP A 124 -15.20 -10.39 9.91
C TRP A 124 -16.16 -9.23 9.69
N ARG A 125 -17.48 -9.44 9.84
CA ARG A 125 -18.47 -8.35 9.76
C ARG A 125 -18.22 -7.32 10.85
N ARG A 126 -17.95 -7.77 12.08
CA ARG A 126 -17.61 -6.90 13.21
C ARG A 126 -16.25 -6.22 13.03
N ALA A 127 -15.27 -6.91 12.45
CA ALA A 127 -13.96 -6.33 12.16
C ALA A 127 -14.00 -5.26 11.05
N ALA A 128 -14.96 -5.37 10.12
CA ALA A 128 -15.15 -4.44 9.01
C ALA A 128 -16.03 -3.22 9.35
N ASP A 129 -16.71 -3.23 10.50
CA ASP A 129 -17.63 -2.17 10.92
C ASP A 129 -16.90 -0.82 11.16
N PRO A 130 -15.82 -0.76 11.97
CA PRO A 130 -15.04 0.46 12.10
C PRO A 130 -14.11 0.68 10.88
N PRO A 131 -13.91 1.95 10.45
CA PRO A 131 -12.93 2.26 9.42
C PRO A 131 -11.52 1.99 9.96
N GLY A 132 -10.72 1.23 9.19
CA GLY A 132 -9.39 0.85 9.65
C GLY A 132 -8.67 -0.15 8.74
N PRO A 133 -7.46 -0.56 9.13
CA PRO A 133 -6.61 -1.44 8.32
C PRO A 133 -7.26 -2.81 8.04
N GLU A 134 -8.11 -3.29 8.95
CA GLU A 134 -8.77 -4.59 8.82
C GLU A 134 -10.06 -4.56 8.00
N GLN A 135 -10.55 -3.38 7.61
CA GLN A 135 -11.81 -3.24 6.89
C GLN A 135 -11.75 -3.88 5.49
N LEU A 136 -10.76 -3.49 4.69
CA LEU A 136 -10.53 -4.05 3.35
C LEU A 136 -10.33 -5.58 3.36
N PRO A 137 -9.39 -6.15 4.14
CA PRO A 137 -9.19 -7.60 4.15
C PRO A 137 -10.41 -8.36 4.66
N SER A 138 -11.14 -7.83 5.66
CA SER A 138 -12.38 -8.46 6.16
C SER A 138 -13.49 -8.47 5.12
N LEU A 139 -13.69 -7.37 4.37
CA LEU A 139 -14.67 -7.33 3.27
C LEU A 139 -14.34 -8.32 2.14
N ARG A 140 -13.05 -8.51 1.84
CA ARG A 140 -12.62 -9.54 0.87
C ARG A 140 -12.96 -10.95 1.36
N GLN A 141 -12.74 -11.25 2.65
CA GLN A 141 -13.11 -12.55 3.21
C GLN A 141 -14.63 -12.76 3.24
N LEU A 142 -15.41 -11.72 3.57
CA LEU A 142 -16.88 -11.76 3.52
C LEU A 142 -17.42 -12.01 2.11
N SER A 143 -16.81 -11.39 1.08
CA SER A 143 -17.17 -11.64 -0.31
C SER A 143 -16.93 -13.10 -0.70
N LEU A 144 -15.78 -13.67 -0.32
CA LEU A 144 -15.47 -15.08 -0.53
C LEU A 144 -16.42 -16.03 0.23
N ALA A 145 -16.78 -15.69 1.48
CA ALA A 145 -17.73 -16.46 2.27
C ALA A 145 -19.11 -16.48 1.61
N ALA A 146 -19.63 -15.31 1.19
CA ALA A 146 -20.91 -15.20 0.51
C ALA A 146 -20.93 -15.97 -0.84
N LEU A 147 -19.82 -15.99 -1.59
CA LEU A 147 -19.72 -16.81 -2.81
C LEU A 147 -19.82 -18.30 -2.51
N ARG A 148 -19.21 -18.78 -1.42
CA ARG A 148 -19.28 -20.20 -1.01
C ARG A 148 -20.70 -20.59 -0.56
N GLU A 149 -21.42 -19.65 0.05
CA GLU A 149 -22.83 -19.83 0.44
C GLU A 149 -23.80 -19.71 -0.75
N GLY A 150 -23.33 -19.30 -1.93
CA GLY A 150 -24.15 -19.11 -3.13
C GLY A 150 -24.87 -17.76 -3.18
N ASP A 151 -24.67 -16.89 -2.20
CA ASP A 151 -25.27 -15.55 -2.15
C ASP A 151 -24.44 -14.55 -2.97
N ARG A 152 -24.70 -14.55 -4.28
CA ARG A 152 -24.04 -13.65 -5.23
C ARG A 152 -24.33 -12.18 -4.95
N ALA A 153 -25.51 -11.85 -4.42
CA ALA A 153 -25.90 -10.47 -4.17
C ALA A 153 -25.05 -9.86 -3.03
N ARG A 154 -24.91 -10.59 -1.92
CA ARG A 154 -24.05 -10.15 -0.80
C ARG A 154 -22.57 -10.16 -1.18
N ALA A 155 -22.12 -11.16 -1.93
CA ALA A 155 -20.75 -11.21 -2.43
C ALA A 155 -20.37 -9.98 -3.25
N GLU A 156 -21.27 -9.58 -4.17
CA GLU A 156 -21.09 -8.41 -5.02
C GLU A 156 -21.12 -7.10 -4.22
N ASP A 157 -21.96 -7.02 -3.20
CA ASP A 157 -22.00 -5.86 -2.31
C ASP A 157 -20.68 -5.67 -1.54
N TYR A 158 -20.18 -6.73 -0.91
CA TYR A 158 -18.88 -6.69 -0.22
C TYR A 158 -17.73 -6.37 -1.17
N ARG A 159 -17.76 -6.89 -2.41
CA ARG A 159 -16.77 -6.58 -3.43
C ARG A 159 -16.79 -5.10 -3.81
N ARG A 160 -17.98 -4.52 -4.05
CA ARG A 160 -18.13 -3.09 -4.34
C ARG A 160 -17.59 -2.21 -3.21
N GLN A 161 -17.86 -2.58 -1.96
CA GLN A 161 -17.33 -1.88 -0.79
C GLN A 161 -15.79 -1.98 -0.71
N ALA A 162 -15.22 -3.17 -0.89
CA ALA A 162 -13.77 -3.37 -0.88
C ALA A 162 -13.08 -2.60 -2.02
N ASP A 163 -13.64 -2.63 -3.23
CA ASP A 163 -13.10 -1.89 -4.38
C ASP A 163 -13.19 -0.37 -4.16
N ALA A 164 -14.23 0.12 -3.49
CA ALA A 164 -14.34 1.53 -3.13
C ALA A 164 -13.25 1.93 -2.13
N LEU A 165 -12.89 1.09 -1.17
CA LEU A 165 -11.78 1.34 -0.24
C LEU A 165 -10.41 1.27 -0.92
N GLN A 166 -10.25 0.39 -1.92
CA GLN A 166 -9.01 0.28 -2.69
C GLN A 166 -8.84 1.41 -3.71
N ARG A 167 -9.94 1.90 -4.29
CA ARG A 167 -9.98 3.03 -5.22
C ARG A 167 -9.99 4.38 -4.52
N SER A 168 -10.49 4.43 -3.29
CA SER A 168 -10.22 5.56 -2.41
C SER A 168 -8.71 5.69 -2.35
N PRO A 169 -8.13 6.86 -2.67
CA PRO A 169 -6.70 7.06 -2.54
C PRO A 169 -6.37 6.61 -1.13
N ALA A 170 -5.52 5.59 -1.01
CA ALA A 170 -5.05 5.12 0.27
C ALA A 170 -4.72 6.38 1.06
N ARG A 171 -5.38 6.58 2.21
CA ARG A 171 -4.78 7.42 3.24
C ARG A 171 -3.33 6.98 3.24
N ALA A 172 -2.43 7.89 2.87
CA ALA A 172 -1.02 7.64 2.87
C ALA A 172 -0.70 7.17 4.29
N ASN A 173 -0.74 5.87 4.52
CA ASN A 173 -0.15 5.25 5.69
C ASN A 173 1.31 5.59 5.49
N ALA A 174 1.77 6.63 6.18
CA ALA A 174 2.85 6.64 7.17
C ALA A 174 4.01 5.64 6.99
N ALA A 175 4.26 5.16 5.77
CA ALA A 175 5.42 4.36 5.40
C ALA A 175 6.58 5.28 4.98
N ASP A 176 6.26 6.49 4.49
CA ASP A 176 7.25 7.50 4.11
C ASP A 176 7.30 8.70 5.07
N GLY A 177 6.57 8.64 6.20
CA GLY A 177 6.70 9.60 7.31
C GLY A 177 6.12 10.99 7.05
N TYR A 178 5.19 11.16 6.11
CA TYR A 178 4.54 12.45 5.85
C TYR A 178 3.00 12.37 5.92
N ASP A 179 2.40 13.33 6.61
CA ASP A 179 0.96 13.57 6.75
C ASP A 179 0.55 14.86 5.99
N PRO A 180 -0.74 15.06 5.67
CA PRO A 180 -1.24 16.36 5.23
C PRO A 180 -0.92 17.47 6.25
N HIS A 181 -0.76 18.71 5.78
CA HIS A 181 -0.53 19.85 6.65
C HIS A 181 -1.68 20.04 7.66
N ASP A 182 -1.35 20.54 8.85
CA ASP A 182 -2.27 20.87 9.95
C ASP A 182 -2.46 22.39 10.12
N LEU A 183 -1.99 23.19 9.15
CA LEU A 183 -2.11 24.64 9.16
C LEU A 183 -3.56 25.12 9.29
N SER A 184 -3.77 26.15 10.09
CA SER A 184 -5.05 26.83 10.16
C SER A 184 -5.41 27.50 8.82
N PRO A 185 -6.70 27.75 8.53
CA PRO A 185 -7.11 28.40 7.28
C PRO A 185 -6.43 29.77 7.03
N ALA A 186 -6.15 30.52 8.10
CA ALA A 186 -5.48 31.81 8.01
C ALA A 186 -3.98 31.68 7.66
N GLU A 187 -3.30 30.65 8.17
CA GLU A 187 -1.90 30.35 7.84
C GLU A 187 -1.77 29.82 6.42
N LEU A 188 -2.71 28.95 6.02
CA LEU A 188 -2.80 28.44 4.66
C LEU A 188 -3.05 29.57 3.65
N GLY A 189 -3.90 30.55 4.01
CA GLY A 189 -4.13 31.75 3.20
C GLY A 189 -2.85 32.56 2.96
N LYS A 190 -2.11 32.89 4.03
CA LYS A 190 -0.83 33.63 3.93
C LYS A 190 0.22 32.87 3.11
N LEU A 191 0.25 31.55 3.26
CA LEU A 191 1.12 30.67 2.49
C LEU A 191 0.74 30.71 1.01
N ALA A 192 -0.55 30.57 0.69
CA ALA A 192 -1.06 30.64 -0.67
C ALA A 192 -0.79 32.01 -1.32
N ASP A 193 -0.94 33.11 -0.57
CA ASP A 193 -0.64 34.46 -1.05
C ASP A 193 0.84 34.63 -1.38
N THR A 194 1.72 34.09 -0.53
CA THR A 194 3.17 34.15 -0.76
C THR A 194 3.59 33.27 -1.95
N LEU A 195 2.93 32.13 -2.13
CA LEU A 195 3.16 31.20 -3.23
C LEU A 195 2.34 31.52 -4.50
N ASP A 196 1.54 32.59 -4.53
CA ASP A 196 0.65 32.90 -5.67
C ASP A 196 1.38 32.94 -7.03
N PRO A 197 2.59 33.52 -7.17
CA PRO A 197 3.32 33.48 -8.45
C PRO A 197 3.62 32.05 -8.91
N LEU A 198 3.93 31.15 -7.98
CA LEU A 198 4.20 29.73 -8.24
C LEU A 198 2.91 28.97 -8.59
N LEU A 199 1.84 29.20 -7.83
CA LEU A 199 0.55 28.54 -8.04
C LEU A 199 -0.08 28.86 -9.40
N ARG A 200 0.26 30.01 -10.00
CA ARG A 200 -0.19 30.40 -11.35
C ARG A 200 0.48 29.60 -12.47
N ILE A 201 1.71 29.14 -12.26
CA ILE A 201 2.50 28.44 -13.29
C ILE A 201 2.58 26.93 -13.05
N ALA A 202 2.39 26.47 -11.81
CA ALA A 202 2.35 25.06 -11.46
C ALA A 202 0.98 24.44 -11.78
N THR A 203 0.96 23.14 -12.05
CA THR A 203 -0.28 22.34 -12.13
C THR A 203 -0.93 22.20 -10.75
N GLY A 204 -0.11 22.11 -9.72
CA GLY A 204 -0.56 22.03 -8.33
C GLY A 204 0.62 22.08 -7.37
N ALA A 205 0.32 22.45 -6.12
CA ALA A 205 1.26 22.42 -5.01
C ALA A 205 0.60 21.78 -3.79
N TRP A 206 1.35 20.93 -3.09
CA TRP A 206 0.89 20.20 -1.91
C TRP A 206 1.89 20.35 -0.78
N LEU A 207 1.40 20.68 0.41
CA LEU A 207 2.21 20.84 1.61
C LEU A 207 2.01 19.63 2.53
N LEU A 208 3.11 18.98 2.88
CA LEU A 208 3.16 17.80 3.73
C LEU A 208 3.91 18.11 5.03
N ARG A 209 3.43 17.56 6.14
CA ARG A 209 4.06 17.63 7.46
C ARG A 209 4.77 16.31 7.76
N PRO A 210 6.01 16.31 8.24
CA PRO A 210 6.65 15.06 8.68
C PRO A 210 6.02 14.53 9.98
N ALA A 211 5.92 13.22 10.10
CA ALA A 211 5.28 12.53 11.23
C ALA A 211 6.10 12.65 12.53
N ALA A 212 7.44 12.66 12.42
CA ALA A 212 8.36 12.98 13.50
C ALA A 212 8.98 14.35 13.20
N GLY A 213 8.92 15.29 14.15
CA GLY A 213 9.25 16.72 13.96
C GLY A 213 10.40 17.00 12.98
N GLY A 214 10.12 17.86 12.00
CA GLY A 214 11.03 18.18 10.91
C GLY A 214 10.44 19.28 10.02
N ARG A 215 11.09 19.53 8.88
CA ARG A 215 10.66 20.55 7.92
C ARG A 215 9.43 20.11 7.13
N TYR A 216 8.54 21.05 6.86
CA TYR A 216 7.45 20.81 5.92
C TYR A 216 8.00 20.55 4.53
N ARG A 217 7.32 19.72 3.75
CA ARG A 217 7.71 19.40 2.39
C ARG A 217 6.68 19.95 1.42
N LEU A 218 7.11 20.84 0.53
CA LEU A 218 6.28 21.42 -0.52
C LEU A 218 6.54 20.71 -1.83
N LEU A 219 5.59 19.89 -2.26
CA LEU A 219 5.64 19.21 -3.55
C LEU A 219 4.98 20.08 -4.61
N VAL A 220 5.71 20.37 -5.69
CA VAL A 220 5.23 21.23 -6.77
C VAL A 220 5.22 20.44 -8.06
N LEU A 221 4.05 20.25 -8.66
CA LEU A 221 3.94 19.66 -9.98
C LEU A 221 4.03 20.77 -11.03
N ALA A 222 5.16 20.85 -11.73
CA ALA A 222 5.32 21.81 -12.82
C ALA A 222 4.28 21.55 -13.93
N ARG A 223 3.85 22.60 -14.62
CA ARG A 223 2.96 22.49 -15.76
C ARG A 223 3.74 21.99 -16.96
N ASP A 224 3.48 20.76 -17.39
CA ASP A 224 4.14 20.18 -18.56
C ASP A 224 3.13 19.93 -19.69
N ALA A 225 3.26 20.67 -20.79
CA ALA A 225 2.55 20.36 -22.02
C ALA A 225 3.12 19.07 -22.64
N ALA A 226 2.25 18.19 -23.14
CA ALA A 226 2.67 16.92 -23.76
C ALA A 226 3.69 17.12 -24.91
N LEU A 227 3.56 18.20 -25.68
CA LEU A 227 4.46 18.57 -26.76
C LEU A 227 5.87 18.94 -26.27
N LEU A 228 5.97 19.70 -25.17
CA LEU A 228 7.25 20.12 -24.59
C LEU A 228 8.02 18.94 -23.97
N ARG A 229 7.31 17.91 -23.46
CA ARG A 229 7.91 16.65 -23.01
C ARG A 229 8.59 15.87 -24.14
N VAL A 230 8.01 15.90 -25.33
CA VAL A 230 8.61 15.24 -26.51
C VAL A 230 9.85 15.99 -26.97
N ILE A 231 9.79 17.33 -27.00
CA ILE A 231 10.92 18.18 -27.38
C ILE A 231 12.08 17.99 -26.39
N GLY A 232 11.84 18.06 -25.08
CA GLY A 232 12.89 17.87 -24.06
C GLY A 232 13.53 16.48 -24.09
N ARG A 233 12.79 15.42 -24.44
CA ARG A 233 13.36 14.07 -24.65
C ARG A 233 14.27 13.99 -25.87
N LEU A 234 14.00 14.80 -26.90
CA LEU A 234 14.77 14.82 -28.15
C LEU A 234 15.97 15.77 -28.06
N THR A 235 15.88 16.87 -27.30
CA THR A 235 16.93 17.90 -27.22
C THR A 235 17.80 17.80 -25.96
N GLY A 236 17.36 17.08 -24.92
CA GLY A 236 18.07 17.01 -23.63
C GLY A 236 17.96 18.30 -22.80
N GLU A 237 17.22 19.30 -23.26
CA GLU A 237 17.03 20.55 -22.53
C GLU A 237 15.99 20.39 -21.41
N PRO A 238 16.25 20.91 -20.20
CA PRO A 238 15.27 20.90 -19.11
C PRO A 238 14.06 21.75 -19.48
N SER A 239 12.85 21.29 -19.13
CA SER A 239 11.59 22.02 -19.36
C SER A 239 11.69 23.44 -18.78
N TYR A 240 11.50 24.47 -19.62
CA TYR A 240 11.58 25.88 -19.20
C TYR A 240 10.68 26.18 -17.99
N LEU A 241 9.50 25.57 -17.93
CA LEU A 241 8.54 25.74 -16.84
C LEU A 241 9.01 25.13 -15.51
N ARG A 242 9.82 24.05 -15.57
CA ARG A 242 10.47 23.49 -14.39
C ARG A 242 11.53 24.46 -13.85
N ARG A 243 12.35 25.03 -14.73
CA ARG A 243 13.37 26.02 -14.37
C ARG A 243 12.76 27.28 -13.75
N ASP A 244 11.63 27.75 -14.29
CA ASP A 244 10.90 28.89 -13.75
C ASP A 244 10.32 28.59 -12.36
N CYS A 245 9.77 27.39 -12.15
CA CYS A 245 9.32 26.96 -10.82
C CYS A 245 10.49 26.89 -9.82
N GLU A 246 11.66 26.37 -10.24
CA GLU A 246 12.90 26.31 -9.44
C GLU A 246 13.35 27.73 -9.02
N GLN A 247 13.38 28.67 -9.96
CA GLN A 247 13.76 30.05 -9.68
C GLN A 247 12.77 30.76 -8.77
N LEU A 248 11.47 30.55 -8.95
CA LEU A 248 10.44 31.11 -8.07
C LEU A 248 10.55 30.53 -6.67
N LEU A 249 10.72 29.22 -6.52
CA LEU A 249 10.91 28.59 -5.21
C LEU A 249 12.12 29.16 -4.48
N GLY A 250 13.25 29.34 -5.16
CA GLY A 250 14.45 29.97 -4.56
C GLY A 250 14.23 31.39 -4.03
N ARG A 251 13.27 32.14 -4.61
CA ARG A 251 12.92 33.50 -4.18
C ARG A 251 11.81 33.53 -3.11
N LEU A 252 10.91 32.55 -3.14
CA LEU A 252 9.71 32.52 -2.31
C LEU A 252 9.92 31.77 -0.99
N LEU A 253 10.68 30.68 -0.98
CA LEU A 253 10.93 29.89 0.24
C LEU A 253 11.51 30.73 1.39
N PRO A 254 12.49 31.63 1.18
CA PRO A 254 13.02 32.46 2.28
C PRO A 254 12.01 33.46 2.86
N ARG A 255 10.88 33.71 2.17
CA ARG A 255 9.82 34.63 2.61
C ARG A 255 8.77 33.93 3.45
N LEU A 256 8.80 32.60 3.50
CA LEU A 256 7.87 31.80 4.30
C LEU A 256 8.24 31.88 5.78
N ARG A 257 7.22 31.94 6.64
CA ARG A 257 7.40 31.84 8.09
C ARG A 257 7.50 30.39 8.58
N LEU A 258 7.44 29.44 7.66
CA LEU A 258 7.50 28.00 7.89
C LEU A 258 8.83 27.48 7.35
N ASP A 259 9.44 26.53 8.07
CA ASP A 259 10.62 25.83 7.57
C ASP A 259 10.17 24.79 6.53
N VAL A 260 10.36 25.11 5.25
CA VAL A 260 9.83 24.36 4.10
C VAL A 260 10.98 23.96 3.17
N GLU A 261 11.05 22.68 2.87
CA GLU A 261 11.86 22.12 1.78
C GLU A 261 10.96 21.87 0.58
N ALA A 262 11.33 22.34 -0.62
CA ALA A 262 10.51 22.17 -1.81
C ALA A 262 11.13 21.22 -2.83
N ASP A 263 10.29 20.36 -3.40
CA ASP A 263 10.64 19.50 -4.52
C ASP A 263 9.76 19.77 -5.71
N ILE A 264 10.37 19.84 -6.89
CA ILE A 264 9.63 19.86 -8.15
C ILE A 264 9.50 18.44 -8.67
N MET A 265 8.25 18.05 -8.89
CA MET A 265 7.87 16.76 -9.44
C MET A 265 7.59 16.86 -10.93
N ALA A 266 7.87 15.78 -11.64
CA ALA A 266 7.46 15.59 -13.03
C ALA A 266 6.19 14.74 -13.12
N ALA A 267 5.56 14.74 -14.29
CA ALA A 267 4.45 13.84 -14.56
C ALA A 267 4.90 12.36 -14.43
N GLY A 268 4.23 11.60 -13.56
CA GLY A 268 4.56 10.20 -13.26
C GLY A 268 5.52 9.99 -12.08
N ASP A 269 5.85 11.04 -11.32
CA ASP A 269 6.63 10.91 -10.08
C ASP A 269 5.87 10.06 -9.05
N PRO A 270 6.51 9.05 -8.41
CA PRO A 270 5.85 8.21 -7.41
C PRO A 270 5.27 9.00 -6.24
N ARG A 271 5.83 10.18 -5.93
CA ARG A 271 5.36 11.07 -4.85
C ARG A 271 4.00 11.72 -5.15
N LEU A 272 3.49 11.60 -6.37
CA LEU A 272 2.12 12.00 -6.70
C LEU A 272 1.08 11.22 -5.86
N ALA A 273 1.43 10.04 -5.35
CA ALA A 273 0.57 9.29 -4.42
C ALA A 273 0.27 10.07 -3.12
N TRP A 274 1.13 11.02 -2.72
CA TRP A 274 0.96 11.82 -1.51
C TRP A 274 0.17 13.13 -1.76
N CYS A 275 -0.16 13.43 -3.02
CA CYS A 275 -0.79 14.69 -3.44
C CYS A 275 -2.31 14.66 -3.28
N VAL A 276 -2.79 14.54 -2.04
CA VAL A 276 -4.23 14.53 -1.70
C VAL A 276 -4.81 15.93 -1.55
N GLU A 277 -6.12 16.09 -1.73
CA GLU A 277 -6.79 17.41 -1.64
C GLU A 277 -6.64 18.06 -0.26
N GLN A 278 -6.54 17.27 0.82
CA GLN A 278 -6.32 17.79 2.18
C GLN A 278 -4.94 18.44 2.37
N ALA A 279 -3.96 18.07 1.53
CA ALA A 279 -2.62 18.64 1.54
C ALA A 279 -2.46 19.78 0.53
N ARG A 280 -3.48 20.09 -0.27
CA ARG A 280 -3.37 20.98 -1.42
C ARG A 280 -3.34 22.44 -0.99
N VAL A 281 -2.30 23.16 -1.41
CA VAL A 281 -2.23 24.62 -1.25
C VAL A 281 -2.99 25.26 -2.41
N ARG A 282 -4.10 25.93 -2.08
CA ARG A 282 -4.93 26.63 -3.06
C ARG A 282 -5.25 28.02 -2.56
N ARG A 283 -5.55 28.91 -3.51
CA ARG A 283 -6.11 30.22 -3.17
C ARG A 283 -7.41 30.04 -2.40
N PRO A 284 -7.65 30.80 -1.33
CA PRO A 284 -9.02 31.00 -0.87
C PRO A 284 -9.80 31.64 -2.03
N ALA A 285 -10.98 31.09 -2.31
CA ALA A 285 -11.89 31.64 -3.31
C ALA A 285 -12.40 33.02 -2.88
#